data_AF-A0A662EFV6-F1
#
_entry.id   AF-A0A662EFV6-F1
#
_cell.length_a   1.000
_cell.length_b   1.000
_cell.length_c   1.000
_cell.angle_alpha   90.00
_cell.angle_beta   90.00
_cell.angle_gamma   90.00
#
_symmetry.space_group_name_H-M   'P 1'
#
loop_
_entity.id
_entity.type
_entity.pdbx_description
1 polymer ?
#
loop_
_entity_poly.entity_id
_entity_poly.type
_entity_poly.pdbx_seq_one_letter_code
_entity_poly.pdbx_strand_id
1 'polypeptide(L)'
;MAEENLNQECYLLLGEAPTAEAAARIAEVFSPCPYVYFMGAFGEMVVGVYFLTGAHKWWLRAVAENPQATLGLKRAALYVTERPAFPAGMEPRVPAEKGDRAPCGAYCPECPRYRDPCRGCPASTHFLGAGA
;
A
#
# COMPACT_ATOMS: atom_id res chain seq x y z
N MET A 1 8.35 16.58 19.97
CA MET A 1 6.95 17.03 19.86
C MET A 1 6.26 16.02 18.98
N ALA A 2 5.42 15.19 19.60
CA ALA A 2 4.85 14.00 19.00
C ALA A 2 3.74 14.39 18.03
N GLU A 3 3.75 13.82 16.83
CA GLU A 3 2.63 13.91 15.89
C GLU A 3 1.35 13.48 16.62
N GLU A 4 0.41 14.41 16.74
CA GLU A 4 -0.93 14.15 17.24
C GLU A 4 -1.61 13.11 16.34
N ASN A 5 -1.79 11.90 16.87
CA ASN A 5 -2.86 10.95 16.60
C ASN A 5 -3.64 11.13 15.27
N LEU A 6 -2.98 11.02 14.12
CA LEU A 6 -3.68 10.62 12.91
C LEU A 6 -4.03 9.15 13.09
N ASN A 7 -5.26 8.86 13.52
CA ASN A 7 -5.77 7.50 13.66
C ASN A 7 -5.51 6.75 12.35
N GLN A 8 -4.53 5.84 12.37
CA GLN A 8 -4.23 4.98 11.24
C GLN A 8 -5.45 4.11 10.98
N GLU A 9 -5.85 4.02 9.73
CA GLU A 9 -6.87 3.08 9.32
C GLU A 9 -6.20 1.78 8.91
N CYS A 10 -6.77 0.66 9.35
CA CYS A 10 -6.37 -0.66 8.90
C CYS A 10 -7.20 -1.05 7.67
N TYR A 11 -6.50 -1.46 6.62
CA TYR A 11 -7.07 -1.88 5.36
C TYR A 11 -6.79 -3.36 5.12
N LEU A 12 -7.82 -4.13 4.80
CA LEU A 12 -7.71 -5.50 4.32
C LEU A 12 -8.02 -5.53 2.83
N LEU A 13 -7.01 -5.80 2.03
CA LEU A 13 -7.13 -6.03 0.59
C LEU A 13 -7.19 -7.53 0.33
N LEU A 14 -8.24 -7.96 -0.36
CA LEU A 14 -8.36 -9.30 -0.92
C LEU A 14 -8.40 -9.17 -2.45
N GLY A 15 -7.52 -9.86 -3.16
CA GLY A 15 -7.47 -9.84 -4.61
C GLY A 15 -7.45 -11.26 -5.18
N GLU A 16 -8.10 -11.49 -6.31
CA GLU A 16 -7.93 -12.73 -7.08
C GLU A 16 -7.05 -12.45 -8.30
N ALA A 17 -5.92 -13.15 -8.39
CA ALA A 17 -5.01 -13.06 -9.50
C ALA A 17 -5.39 -14.02 -10.65
N PRO A 18 -4.80 -13.86 -11.84
CA PRO A 18 -5.00 -14.79 -12.95
C PRO A 18 -4.51 -16.21 -12.67
N THR A 19 -3.42 -16.35 -11.91
CA THR A 19 -2.81 -17.63 -11.51
C THR A 19 -2.19 -17.52 -10.12
N ALA A 20 -1.86 -18.66 -9.51
CA ALA A 20 -1.20 -18.70 -8.19
C ALA A 20 0.20 -18.06 -8.22
N GLU A 21 0.93 -18.22 -9.31
CA GLU A 21 2.25 -17.59 -9.51
C GLU A 21 2.13 -16.08 -9.63
N ALA A 22 1.07 -15.58 -10.27
CA ALA A 22 0.79 -14.15 -10.33
C ALA A 22 0.49 -13.60 -8.93
N ALA A 23 -0.30 -14.31 -8.12
CA ALA A 23 -0.57 -13.93 -6.74
C ALA A 23 0.71 -13.90 -5.88
N ALA A 24 1.53 -14.96 -5.96
CA ALA A 24 2.80 -15.04 -5.23
C ALA A 24 3.74 -13.89 -5.60
N ARG A 25 3.89 -13.60 -6.90
CA ARG A 25 4.69 -12.47 -7.38
C ARG A 25 4.18 -11.12 -6.86
N ILE A 26 2.86 -10.90 -6.87
CA ILE A 26 2.28 -9.67 -6.31
C ILE A 26 2.61 -9.57 -4.82
N ALA A 27 2.44 -10.66 -4.06
CA ALA A 27 2.75 -10.68 -2.64
C ALA A 27 4.23 -10.34 -2.36
N GLU A 28 5.16 -10.91 -3.12
CA GLU A 28 6.60 -10.63 -2.99
C GLU A 28 6.94 -9.18 -3.32
N VAL A 29 6.45 -8.66 -4.45
CA VAL A 29 6.72 -7.28 -4.91
C VAL A 29 6.20 -6.24 -3.91
N PHE A 30 5.05 -6.50 -3.28
CA PHE A 30 4.45 -5.56 -2.33
C PHE A 30 4.88 -5.79 -0.88
N SER A 31 5.54 -6.90 -0.56
CA SER A 31 6.11 -7.17 0.78
C SER A 31 7.03 -6.07 1.35
N PRO A 32 7.80 -5.29 0.55
CA PRO A 32 8.64 -4.20 1.07
C PRO A 32 7.88 -2.88 1.23
N CYS A 33 6.56 -2.83 0.97
CA CYS A 33 5.78 -1.62 1.13
C CYS A 33 5.88 -1.11 2.59
N PRO A 34 6.23 0.16 2.84
CA PRO A 34 6.35 0.68 4.20
C PRO A 34 5.07 0.55 5.03
N TYR A 35 3.91 0.55 4.37
CA TYR A 35 2.60 0.52 5.02
C TYR A 35 2.01 -0.88 5.14
N VAL A 36 2.68 -1.93 4.66
CA VAL A 36 2.14 -3.29 4.73
C VAL A 36 2.57 -3.97 6.02
N TYR A 37 1.58 -4.42 6.78
CA TYR A 37 1.75 -5.24 7.99
C TYR A 37 1.86 -6.72 7.63
N PHE A 38 0.96 -7.17 6.75
CA PHE A 38 0.93 -8.55 6.27
C PHE A 38 0.69 -8.57 4.77
N MET A 39 1.41 -9.44 4.07
CA MET A 39 1.21 -9.70 2.65
C MET A 39 1.42 -11.19 2.41
N GLY A 40 0.52 -11.83 1.68
CA GLY A 40 0.63 -13.24 1.36
C GLY A 40 -0.22 -13.66 0.18
N ALA A 41 0.17 -14.79 -0.42
CA ALA A 41 -0.60 -15.48 -1.45
C ALA A 41 -1.18 -16.78 -0.90
N PHE A 42 -2.44 -17.07 -1.23
CA PHE A 42 -3.18 -18.27 -0.87
C PHE A 42 -3.79 -18.86 -2.14
N GLY A 43 -2.98 -19.60 -2.92
CA GLY A 43 -3.36 -19.99 -4.28
C GLY A 43 -3.45 -18.77 -5.18
N GLU A 44 -4.57 -18.59 -5.89
CA GLU A 44 -4.81 -17.40 -6.72
C GLU A 44 -5.17 -16.14 -5.92
N MET A 45 -5.34 -16.26 -4.60
CA MET A 45 -5.72 -15.13 -3.74
C MET A 45 -4.49 -14.37 -3.24
N VAL A 46 -4.54 -13.04 -3.32
CA VAL A 46 -3.62 -12.11 -2.66
C VAL A 46 -4.32 -11.52 -1.45
N VAL A 47 -3.66 -11.54 -0.30
CA VAL A 47 -4.15 -10.95 0.95
C VAL A 47 -3.13 -9.95 1.47
N GLY A 48 -3.55 -8.70 1.65
CA GLY A 48 -2.73 -7.64 2.18
C GLY A 48 -3.41 -6.92 3.35
N VAL A 49 -2.69 -6.71 4.44
CA VAL A 49 -3.11 -5.85 5.56
C VAL A 49 -2.20 -4.63 5.58
N TYR A 50 -2.79 -3.44 5.53
CA TYR A 50 -2.07 -2.17 5.50
C TYR A 50 -2.56 -1.22 6.58
N PHE A 51 -1.66 -0.36 7.05
CA PHE A 51 -2.01 0.78 7.90
C PHE A 51 -1.64 2.07 7.18
N LEU A 52 -2.65 2.89 6.89
CA LEU A 52 -2.48 4.13 6.13
C LEU A 52 -3.05 5.33 6.87
N THR A 53 -2.41 6.48 6.66
CA THR A 53 -2.89 7.80 7.10
C THR A 53 -3.09 8.72 5.90
N GLY A 54 -3.97 9.70 6.07
CA GLY A 54 -4.15 10.85 5.18
C GLY A 54 -4.07 10.56 3.67
N ALA A 55 -3.08 11.19 3.03
CA ALA A 55 -2.90 11.28 1.59
C ALA A 55 -2.58 9.97 0.86
N HIS A 56 -2.23 8.88 1.56
CA HIS A 56 -1.91 7.60 0.92
C HIS A 56 -3.11 6.66 0.80
N LYS A 57 -4.28 7.00 1.37
CA LYS A 57 -5.47 6.13 1.35
C LYS A 57 -6.00 5.82 -0.06
N TRP A 58 -5.78 6.71 -1.03
CA TRP A 58 -6.38 6.61 -2.37
C TRP A 58 -5.92 5.38 -3.16
N TRP A 59 -4.68 4.92 -2.98
CA TRP A 59 -4.12 3.92 -3.90
C TRP A 59 -4.73 2.54 -3.68
N LEU A 60 -5.06 2.16 -2.43
CA LEU A 60 -5.78 0.91 -2.16
C LEU A 60 -7.21 0.95 -2.70
N ARG A 61 -7.88 2.11 -2.61
CA ARG A 61 -9.22 2.29 -3.21
C ARG A 61 -9.16 2.13 -4.73
N ALA A 62 -8.14 2.69 -5.37
CA ALA A 62 -7.92 2.53 -6.80
C ALA A 62 -7.70 1.05 -7.20
N VAL A 63 -7.07 0.23 -6.35
CA VAL A 63 -6.94 -1.22 -6.58
C VAL A 63 -8.31 -1.91 -6.54
N ALA A 64 -9.19 -1.55 -5.60
CA ALA A 64 -10.53 -2.12 -5.54
C ALA A 64 -11.42 -1.67 -6.71
N GLU A 65 -11.29 -0.42 -7.15
CA GLU A 65 -12.06 0.16 -8.26
C GLU A 65 -11.62 -0.37 -9.62
N ASN A 66 -10.32 -0.55 -9.84
CA ASN A 66 -9.77 -1.06 -11.09
C ASN A 66 -8.62 -2.06 -10.85
N PRO A 67 -8.95 -3.28 -10.38
CA PRO A 67 -7.97 -4.29 -10.00
C PRO A 67 -7.08 -4.73 -11.17
N GLN A 68 -7.66 -4.78 -12.37
CA GLN A 68 -6.95 -5.23 -13.55
C GLN A 68 -5.94 -4.19 -14.05
N ALA A 69 -6.28 -2.90 -14.05
CA ALA A 69 -5.35 -1.84 -14.47
C ALA A 69 -4.26 -1.55 -13.44
N THR A 70 -4.47 -1.89 -12.16
CA THR A 70 -3.53 -1.58 -11.09
C THR A 70 -2.56 -2.72 -10.80
N LEU A 71 -3.08 -3.91 -10.47
CA LEU A 71 -2.28 -5.06 -10.06
C LEU A 71 -2.44 -6.26 -11.01
N GLY A 72 -3.20 -6.12 -12.09
CA GLY A 72 -3.53 -7.25 -12.98
C GLY A 72 -4.43 -8.29 -12.32
N LEU A 73 -5.15 -7.92 -11.26
CA LEU A 73 -6.09 -8.79 -10.56
C LEU A 73 -7.39 -8.90 -11.36
N LYS A 74 -8.04 -10.07 -11.33
CA LYS A 74 -9.37 -10.30 -11.90
C LYS A 74 -10.44 -9.49 -11.15
N ARG A 75 -10.32 -9.47 -9.82
CA ARG A 75 -11.21 -8.74 -8.90
C ARG A 75 -10.48 -8.45 -7.60
N ALA A 76 -10.93 -7.41 -6.90
CA ALA A 76 -10.44 -7.09 -5.58
C ALA A 76 -11.58 -6.57 -4.69
N ALA A 77 -11.43 -6.79 -3.40
CA ALA A 77 -12.27 -6.22 -2.35
C ALA A 77 -11.38 -5.55 -1.32
N LEU A 78 -11.81 -4.39 -0.85
CA LEU A 78 -11.11 -3.61 0.18
C LEU A 78 -12.05 -3.38 1.35
N TYR A 79 -11.62 -3.80 2.53
CA TYR A 79 -12.30 -3.55 3.79
C TYR A 79 -11.48 -2.61 4.64
N VAL A 80 -12.14 -1.73 5.38
CA VAL A 80 -11.48 -0.68 6.18
C VAL A 80 -12.03 -0.74 7.61
N THR A 81 -11.14 -0.64 8.60
CA THR A 81 -11.50 -0.44 10.00
C THR A 81 -10.63 0.64 10.63
N GLU A 82 -11.28 1.55 11.35
CA GLU A 82 -10.63 2.57 12.19
C GLU A 82 -10.33 2.04 13.61
N ARG A 83 -10.77 0.81 13.93
CA ARG A 83 -10.64 0.21 15.26
C ARG A 83 -10.11 -1.23 15.16
N PRO A 84 -8.89 -1.45 14.66
CA PRO A 84 -8.29 -2.77 14.67
C PRO A 84 -8.02 -3.21 16.12
N ALA A 85 -8.33 -4.47 16.43
CA ALA A 85 -8.13 -5.01 17.78
C ALA A 85 -6.64 -5.26 18.08
N PHE A 86 -5.89 -5.73 17.09
CA PHE A 86 -4.43 -5.89 17.16
C PHE A 86 -3.82 -6.06 15.75
N PRO A 87 -2.68 -5.41 15.45
CA PRO A 87 -2.15 -4.27 16.19
C PRO A 87 -3.08 -3.04 16.01
N ALA A 88 -3.06 -2.11 16.98
CA ALA A 88 -3.87 -0.88 16.89
C ALA A 88 -3.37 0.09 15.79
N GLY A 89 -2.11 -0.08 15.39
CA GLY A 89 -1.39 0.71 14.40
C GLY A 89 -0.01 0.10 14.14
N MET A 90 0.73 0.65 13.18
CA MET A 90 2.13 0.32 12.96
C MET A 90 2.91 1.55 12.50
N GLU A 91 4.18 1.61 12.91
CA GLU A 91 5.12 2.54 12.31
C GLU A 91 5.43 2.09 10.87
N PRO A 92 5.48 3.02 9.88
CA PRO A 92 5.86 2.67 8.52
C PRO A 92 7.26 2.04 8.47
N ARG A 93 7.39 0.89 7.79
CA ARG A 93 8.65 0.17 7.59
C ARG A 93 9.50 0.84 6.50
N VAL A 94 9.97 2.05 6.77
CA VAL A 94 10.80 2.81 5.83
C VAL A 94 12.17 2.15 5.72
N PRO A 95 12.62 1.76 4.51
CA PRO A 95 13.94 1.17 4.33
C PRO A 95 15.04 2.21 4.60
N ALA A 96 16.19 1.75 5.11
CA ALA A 96 17.35 2.60 5.38
C ALA A 96 17.91 3.20 4.08
N GLU A 97 18.00 2.37 3.04
CA GLU A 97 18.37 2.77 1.69
C GLU A 97 17.11 3.00 0.85
N LYS A 98 17.00 4.20 0.27
CA LYS A 98 15.88 4.56 -0.60
C LYS A 98 16.31 4.53 -2.05
N GLY A 99 15.47 3.96 -2.90
CA GLY A 99 15.66 3.95 -4.35
C GLY A 99 14.86 5.04 -5.05
N ASP A 100 15.08 5.18 -6.36
CA ASP A 100 14.28 6.11 -7.17
C ASP A 100 12.84 5.60 -7.39
N ARG A 101 12.65 4.27 -7.40
CA ARG A 101 11.33 3.64 -7.51
C ARG A 101 10.82 3.17 -6.15
N ALA A 102 9.50 3.28 -5.98
CA ALA A 102 8.80 2.67 -4.86
C ALA A 102 8.77 1.13 -5.00
N PRO A 103 8.57 0.38 -3.90
CA PRO A 103 8.45 -1.09 -3.94
C PRO A 103 7.37 -1.61 -4.89
N CYS A 104 6.29 -0.85 -5.09
CA CYS A 104 5.26 -1.15 -6.08
C CYS A 104 5.70 -0.95 -7.55
N GLY A 105 6.96 -0.59 -7.80
CA GLY A 105 7.53 -0.33 -9.11
C GLY A 105 7.27 1.09 -9.65
N ALA A 106 6.40 1.87 -9.00
CA ALA A 106 6.07 3.22 -9.43
C ALA A 106 7.27 4.17 -9.31
N TYR A 107 7.50 4.95 -10.37
CA TYR A 107 8.39 6.09 -10.33
C TYR A 107 7.56 7.35 -10.03
N CYS A 108 7.62 7.83 -8.79
CA CYS A 108 6.73 8.89 -8.31
C CYS A 108 6.72 10.15 -9.20
N PRO A 109 7.85 10.67 -9.71
CA PRO A 109 7.85 11.87 -10.55
C PRO A 109 7.01 11.80 -11.84
N GLU A 110 6.77 10.60 -12.37
CA GLU A 110 5.94 10.38 -13.57
C GLU A 110 4.47 10.08 -13.23
N CYS A 111 4.13 9.96 -11.94
CA CYS A 111 2.77 9.65 -11.53
C CYS A 111 1.89 10.91 -11.57
N PRO A 112 0.73 10.90 -12.26
CA PRO A 112 -0.17 12.06 -12.32
C PRO A 112 -0.72 12.52 -10.96
N ARG A 113 -0.66 11.66 -9.94
CA ARG A 113 -1.14 11.94 -8.58
C ARG A 113 -0.02 12.42 -7.64
N TYR A 114 1.23 12.48 -8.11
CA TYR A 114 2.35 12.91 -7.29
C TYR A 114 2.31 14.43 -7.04
N ARG A 115 2.68 14.84 -5.83
CA ARG A 115 2.50 16.17 -5.22
C ARG A 115 1.06 16.48 -4.80
N ASP A 116 0.06 16.09 -5.58
CA ASP A 116 -1.37 16.25 -5.22
C ASP A 116 -2.23 15.14 -5.85
N PRO A 117 -2.97 14.32 -5.07
CA PRO A 117 -3.02 14.29 -3.60
C PRO A 117 -1.88 13.47 -2.96
N CYS A 118 -1.04 12.77 -3.73
CA CYS A 118 -0.05 11.83 -3.20
C CYS A 118 1.31 12.50 -2.94
N ARG A 119 1.89 12.32 -1.75
CA ARG A 119 3.23 12.83 -1.41
C ARG A 119 4.39 11.88 -1.75
N GLY A 120 4.12 10.83 -2.53
CA GLY A 120 5.10 9.81 -2.90
C GLY A 120 5.25 8.70 -1.86
N CYS A 121 6.05 7.68 -2.15
CA CYS A 121 6.29 6.55 -1.25
C CYS A 121 7.44 6.84 -0.29
N PRO A 122 7.32 6.58 1.03
CA PRO A 122 8.42 6.76 1.98
C PRO A 122 9.71 5.99 1.63
N ALA A 123 9.59 4.88 0.89
CA ALA A 123 10.71 4.07 0.41
C ALA A 123 11.43 4.64 -0.83
N SER A 124 10.95 5.78 -1.38
CA SER A 124 11.56 6.45 -2.52
C SER A 124 12.31 7.71 -2.10
N THR A 125 13.38 8.04 -2.82
CA THR A 125 14.11 9.33 -2.73
C THR A 125 13.22 10.53 -3.05
N HIS A 126 12.11 10.32 -3.77
CA HIS A 126 11.13 11.34 -4.13
C HIS A 126 10.02 11.51 -3.08
N PHE A 127 10.17 11.00 -1.86
CA PHE A 127 9.17 11.23 -0.83
C PHE A 127 9.18 12.69 -0.36
N LEU A 128 8.03 13.36 -0.37
CA LEU A 128 7.90 14.77 0.01
C LEU A 128 7.63 14.98 1.52
N GLY A 129 7.60 13.90 2.32
CA GLY A 129 7.29 13.91 3.75
C GLY A 129 5.79 13.79 4.05
N ALA A 130 5.41 13.65 5.31
CA ALA A 130 4.05 13.98 5.75
C ALA A 130 3.88 15.50 5.66
N GLY A 131 2.79 15.98 5.07
CA GLY A 131 2.51 17.41 5.05
C GLY A 131 2.21 17.84 6.49
N ALA A 132 2.61 19.07 6.85
CA ALA A 132 2.08 19.71 8.05
C ALA A 132 0.55 19.77 8.00
#